data_AF-A0A3A4XV35-F1
#
_entry.id   AF-A0A3A4XV35-F1
#
_cell.length_a   1.000
_cell.length_b   1.000
_cell.length_c   1.000
_cell.angle_alpha   90.00
_cell.angle_beta   90.00
_cell.angle_gamma   90.00
#
_symmetry.space_group_name_H-M   'P 1'
#
loop_
_entity.id
_entity.type
_entity.pdbx_description
1 polymer ?
#
loop_
_entity_poly.entity_id
_entity_poly.type
_entity_poly.pdbx_seq_one_letter_code
_entity_poly.pdbx_strand_id
1 'polypeptide(L)'
;MQAGEPEASWGIHVEGIRLTAVGHLVDFRYRVTDPEKAQNVMHRGDEAYLIDQATSAKLPVPLTKVGQLRGTGIKPVAGRVYAVMFSSGGIVKRGSAVTVVLGDLRMENLTVE
;
A
#
# COMPACT_ATOMS: atom_id res chain seq x y z
N MET A 1 -12.38 -8.00 13.20
CA MET A 1 -11.85 -8.84 12.09
C MET A 1 -10.56 -8.18 11.63
N GLN A 2 -9.54 -9.00 11.44
CA GLN A 2 -8.10 -8.75 11.57
C GLN A 2 -7.56 -7.55 10.76
N ALA A 3 -6.98 -6.54 11.43
CA ALA A 3 -6.14 -5.52 10.80
C ALA A 3 -5.02 -5.02 11.74
N GLY A 4 -4.64 -5.82 12.75
CA GLY A 4 -3.84 -5.38 13.90
C GLY A 4 -2.34 -5.73 13.89
N GLU A 5 -1.83 -6.38 12.86
CA GLU A 5 -0.48 -6.98 12.89
C GLU A 5 0.64 -6.16 12.21
N PRO A 6 0.43 -5.36 11.14
CA PRO A 6 1.53 -4.61 10.53
C PRO A 6 1.92 -3.34 11.31
N GLU A 7 1.04 -2.84 12.17
CA GLU A 7 1.18 -1.56 12.88
C GLU A 7 2.37 -1.55 13.84
N ALA A 8 2.54 -2.63 14.59
CA ALA A 8 3.57 -2.75 15.62
C ALA A 8 4.97 -2.95 15.02
N SER A 9 5.05 -3.69 13.91
CA SER A 9 6.34 -4.07 13.30
C SER A 9 6.93 -2.97 12.44
N TRP A 10 6.09 -2.22 11.71
CA TRP A 10 6.57 -1.32 10.64
C TRP A 10 6.30 0.16 10.88
N GLY A 11 5.54 0.51 11.92
CA GLY A 11 5.26 1.91 12.21
C GLY A 11 4.25 2.55 11.26
N ILE A 12 3.39 1.75 10.63
CA ILE A 12 2.29 2.24 9.79
C ILE A 12 0.98 1.57 10.17
N HIS A 13 -0.07 2.36 10.30
CA HIS A 13 -1.44 1.92 10.52
C HIS A 13 -2.19 1.86 9.20
N VAL A 14 -2.71 0.69 8.82
CA VAL A 14 -3.53 0.57 7.61
C VAL A 14 -4.93 1.10 7.90
N GLU A 15 -5.30 2.22 7.27
CA GLU A 15 -6.64 2.80 7.42
C GLU A 15 -7.67 2.02 6.59
N GLY A 16 -7.24 1.43 5.47
CA GLY A 16 -8.08 0.57 4.65
C GLY A 16 -7.62 0.46 3.20
N ILE A 17 -8.24 -0.48 2.48
CA ILE A 17 -7.97 -0.76 1.07
C ILE A 17 -9.29 -0.81 0.31
N ARG A 18 -9.39 -0.03 -0.77
CA ARG A 18 -10.64 0.15 -1.52
C ARG A 18 -10.43 0.03 -3.00
N LEU A 19 -11.37 -0.60 -3.69
CA LEU A 19 -11.35 -0.62 -5.15
C LEU A 19 -11.94 0.67 -5.70
N THR A 20 -11.19 1.36 -6.56
CA THR A 20 -11.57 2.59 -7.24
C THR A 20 -11.37 2.50 -8.75
N ALA A 21 -11.67 3.59 -9.46
CA ALA A 21 -11.63 3.69 -10.92
C ALA A 21 -12.34 2.51 -11.62
N VAL A 22 -13.55 2.17 -11.16
CA VAL A 22 -14.38 1.11 -11.75
C VAL A 22 -13.68 -0.27 -11.77
N GLY A 23 -12.90 -0.56 -10.72
CA GLY A 23 -12.21 -1.85 -10.66
C GLY A 23 -10.86 -1.90 -11.34
N HIS A 24 -10.32 -0.75 -11.75
CA HIS A 24 -9.00 -0.64 -12.38
C HIS A 24 -7.90 -0.14 -11.44
N LEU A 25 -8.26 0.45 -10.31
CA LEU A 25 -7.30 0.95 -9.32
C LEU A 25 -7.66 0.48 -7.92
N VAL A 26 -6.67 0.21 -7.09
CA VAL A 26 -6.82 -0.09 -5.67
C VAL A 26 -6.22 1.06 -4.88
N ASP A 27 -7.05 1.75 -4.11
CA ASP A 27 -6.67 2.82 -3.19
C ASP A 27 -6.30 2.20 -1.84
N PHE A 28 -5.01 2.17 -1.53
CA PHE A 28 -4.48 1.70 -0.26
C PHE A 28 -4.09 2.88 0.62
N ARG A 29 -4.74 3.04 1.76
CA ARG A 29 -4.49 4.15 2.70
C ARG A 29 -3.84 3.63 3.97
N TYR A 30 -2.78 4.31 4.37
CA TYR A 30 -2.12 4.04 5.63
C TYR A 30 -1.64 5.34 6.29
N ARG A 31 -1.63 5.35 7.61
CA ARG A 31 -1.11 6.43 8.43
C ARG A 31 0.23 6.02 8.99
N VAL A 32 1.22 6.90 8.97
CA VAL A 32 2.46 6.65 9.69
C VAL A 32 2.19 6.79 11.19
N THR A 33 2.48 5.76 11.97
CA THR A 33 2.46 5.81 13.45
C THR A 33 3.86 6.06 14.00
N ASP A 34 4.87 5.42 13.41
CA ASP A 34 6.27 5.56 13.79
C ASP A 34 7.12 5.92 12.56
N PRO A 35 7.69 7.14 12.50
CA PRO A 35 8.43 7.60 11.34
C PRO A 35 9.80 6.90 11.22
N GLU A 36 10.41 6.47 12.32
CA GLU A 36 11.70 5.79 12.28
C GLU A 36 11.59 4.40 11.66
N LYS A 37 10.49 3.68 11.93
CA LYS A 37 10.19 2.40 11.28
C LYS A 37 9.66 2.58 9.86
N ALA A 38 8.76 3.54 9.66
CA ALA A 38 8.18 3.80 8.34
C ALA A 38 9.24 4.27 7.33
N GLN A 39 10.35 4.87 7.79
CA GLN A 39 11.41 5.30 6.88
C GLN A 39 11.96 4.10 6.11
N ASN A 40 12.18 2.97 6.79
CA ASN A 40 12.71 1.72 6.23
C ASN A 40 11.82 1.19 5.10
N VAL A 41 10.50 1.35 5.25
CA VAL A 41 9.50 0.89 4.28
C VAL A 41 9.30 1.87 3.12
N MET A 42 9.45 3.17 3.38
CA MET A 42 9.21 4.24 2.41
C MET A 42 10.50 4.69 1.69
N HIS A 43 11.60 3.91 1.76
CA HIS A 43 12.85 4.27 1.10
C HIS A 43 12.71 4.30 -0.43
N ARG A 44 13.45 5.24 -1.03
CA ARG A 44 13.39 5.65 -2.45
C ARG A 44 13.70 4.55 -3.48
N GLY A 45 14.09 3.36 -3.04
CA GLY A 45 14.44 2.22 -3.91
C GLY A 45 13.47 1.06 -3.84
N ASP A 46 12.48 1.10 -2.94
CA ASP A 46 11.63 -0.05 -2.70
C ASP A 46 10.51 -0.18 -3.72
N GLU A 47 10.46 -1.36 -4.33
CA GLU A 47 9.44 -1.73 -5.29
C GLU A 47 8.10 -1.90 -4.56
N ALA A 48 7.14 -1.03 -4.87
CA ALA A 48 5.76 -1.16 -4.43
C ALA A 48 4.95 -1.92 -5.47
N TYR A 49 4.44 -3.09 -5.09
CA TYR A 49 3.58 -3.91 -5.95
C TYR A 49 2.49 -4.59 -5.13
N LEU A 50 1.38 -4.85 -5.82
CA LEU A 50 0.26 -5.60 -5.29
C LEU A 50 0.28 -6.99 -5.93
N ILE A 51 -0.09 -8.02 -5.19
CA ILE A 51 -0.28 -9.37 -5.70
C ILE A 51 -1.72 -9.74 -5.44
N ASP A 52 -2.48 -10.04 -6.47
CA ASP A 52 -3.82 -10.61 -6.28
C ASP A 52 -3.67 -12.07 -5.83
N GLN A 53 -4.24 -12.46 -4.68
CA GLN A 53 -4.08 -13.84 -4.19
C GLN A 53 -4.92 -14.84 -4.99
N ALA A 54 -6.03 -14.39 -5.61
CA ALA A 54 -6.90 -15.26 -6.39
C ALA A 54 -6.24 -15.72 -7.70
N THR A 55 -5.46 -14.84 -8.34
CA THR A 55 -4.81 -15.07 -9.63
C THR A 55 -3.28 -15.16 -9.53
N SER A 56 -2.72 -14.85 -8.37
CA SER A 56 -1.27 -14.66 -8.16
C SER A 56 -0.65 -13.62 -9.11
N ALA A 57 -1.46 -12.72 -9.68
CA ALA A 57 -1.00 -11.70 -10.61
C ALA A 57 -0.26 -10.60 -9.86
N LYS A 58 0.99 -10.35 -10.25
CA LYS A 58 1.77 -9.21 -9.77
C LYS A 58 1.36 -7.97 -10.54
N LEU A 59 0.82 -7.03 -9.80
CA LEU A 59 0.24 -5.78 -10.24
C LEU A 59 1.17 -4.65 -9.81
N PRO A 60 1.95 -4.08 -10.72
CA PRO A 60 2.84 -2.99 -10.38
C PRO A 60 2.01 -1.76 -10.00
N VAL A 61 2.57 -0.90 -9.15
CA VAL A 61 2.02 0.44 -9.02
C VAL A 61 2.20 1.12 -10.39
N PRO A 62 1.13 1.52 -11.10
CA PRO A 62 1.27 2.39 -12.23
C PRO A 62 1.93 3.63 -11.65
N LEU A 63 2.93 4.16 -12.34
CA LEU A 63 3.66 5.36 -11.95
C LEU A 63 2.73 6.58 -11.99
N THR A 64 1.63 6.54 -11.23
CA THR A 64 0.83 7.68 -10.90
C THR A 64 1.80 8.56 -10.15
N LYS A 65 1.88 9.76 -10.67
CA LYS A 65 2.63 10.86 -10.12
C LYS A 65 2.22 10.94 -8.66
N VAL A 66 2.99 10.29 -7.78
CA VAL A 66 3.15 10.75 -6.41
C VAL A 66 3.92 12.06 -6.53
N GLY A 67 3.23 13.05 -7.10
CA GLY A 67 3.79 14.19 -7.81
C GLY A 67 4.46 15.19 -6.90
N GLN A 68 4.54 14.85 -5.62
CA GLN A 68 5.22 15.60 -4.59
C GLN A 68 6.18 14.72 -3.75
N LEU A 69 6.24 13.40 -3.97
CA LEU A 69 7.36 12.54 -3.50
C LEU A 69 8.55 12.56 -4.49
N ARG A 70 8.53 13.44 -5.50
CA ARG A 70 9.67 13.70 -6.40
C ARG A 70 10.70 14.69 -5.82
N GLY A 71 10.42 15.27 -4.65
CA GLY A 71 11.40 16.02 -3.87
C GLY A 71 12.10 15.09 -2.90
N THR A 72 13.40 14.86 -3.13
CA THR A 72 14.40 14.46 -2.14
C THR A 72 13.98 14.69 -0.67
N GLY A 73 13.63 13.64 0.08
CA GLY A 73 13.53 13.71 1.55
C GLY A 73 12.12 13.85 2.13
N ILE A 74 11.18 12.96 1.79
CA ILE A 74 9.96 12.82 2.60
C ILE A 74 10.36 11.98 3.81
N LYS A 75 10.67 12.66 4.91
CA LYS A 75 10.64 12.01 6.22
C LYS A 75 9.18 11.58 6.44
N PRO A 76 8.90 10.29 6.68
CA PRO A 76 7.57 9.88 7.10
C PRO A 76 7.16 10.74 8.29
N VAL A 77 5.96 11.32 8.22
CA VAL A 77 5.47 12.22 9.27
C VAL A 77 4.49 11.42 10.13
N ALA A 78 4.80 11.25 11.41
CA ALA A 78 3.90 10.61 12.36
C ALA A 78 2.51 11.28 12.33
N GLY A 79 1.46 10.48 12.26
CA GLY A 79 0.07 10.92 12.14
C GLY A 79 -0.36 11.33 10.74
N ARG A 80 0.53 11.34 9.74
CA ARG A 80 0.18 11.67 8.35
C ARG A 80 -0.37 10.45 7.63
N VAL A 81 -1.49 10.65 6.94
CA VAL A 81 -2.11 9.64 6.08
C VAL A 81 -1.53 9.75 4.66
N TYR A 82 -1.05 8.63 4.16
CA TYR A 82 -0.57 8.43 2.80
C TYR A 82 -1.54 7.50 2.06
N ALA A 83 -1.67 7.74 0.76
CA ALA A 83 -2.47 6.91 -0.13
C ALA A 83 -1.59 6.41 -1.28
N VAL A 84 -1.69 5.13 -1.58
CA VAL A 84 -0.99 4.46 -2.69
C VAL A 84 -2.04 3.86 -3.61
N MET A 85 -1.95 4.18 -4.89
CA MET A 85 -2.87 3.71 -5.91
C MET A 85 -2.20 2.61 -6.74
N PHE A 86 -2.61 1.37 -6.54
CA PHE A 86 -2.16 0.24 -7.35
C PHE A 86 -3.06 0.06 -8.57
N SER A 87 -2.50 -0.36 -9.70
CA SER A 87 -3.32 -0.75 -10.86
C SER A 87 -3.78 -2.16 -10.62
N SER A 88 -5.08 -2.41 -10.58
CA SER A 88 -5.58 -3.78 -10.57
C SER A 88 -5.54 -4.41 -11.96
N GLY A 89 -5.40 -3.61 -13.02
CA GLY A 89 -5.57 -4.06 -14.41
C GLY A 89 -6.95 -4.66 -14.69
N GLY A 90 -7.94 -4.46 -13.82
CA GLY A 90 -9.24 -5.14 -13.88
C GLY A 90 -9.25 -6.57 -13.32
N ILE A 91 -8.14 -7.04 -12.74
CA ILE A 91 -8.00 -8.39 -12.16
C ILE A 91 -8.60 -8.42 -10.74
N VAL A 92 -8.28 -7.44 -9.92
CA VAL A 92 -8.76 -7.32 -8.52
C VAL A 92 -10.21 -6.85 -8.50
N LYS A 93 -11.04 -7.51 -7.69
CA LYS A 93 -12.44 -7.16 -7.47
C LYS A 93 -12.70 -6.85 -6.00
N ARG A 94 -13.83 -6.21 -5.71
CA ARG A 94 -14.30 -6.02 -4.33
C ARG A 94 -14.54 -7.40 -3.71
N GLY A 95 -13.97 -7.62 -2.53
CA GLY A 95 -13.92 -8.90 -1.83
C GLY A 95 -12.69 -9.76 -2.18
N SER A 96 -11.85 -9.35 -3.14
CA SER A 96 -10.61 -10.08 -3.44
C SER A 96 -9.61 -9.91 -2.29
N ALA A 97 -8.95 -11.01 -1.94
CA ALA A 97 -7.79 -10.99 -1.07
C ALA A 97 -6.55 -10.63 -1.91
N VAL A 98 -5.81 -9.62 -1.46
CA VAL A 98 -4.59 -9.15 -2.11
C VAL A 98 -3.45 -9.09 -1.09
N THR A 99 -2.24 -9.17 -1.61
CA THR A 99 -1.01 -8.97 -0.85
C THR A 99 -0.37 -7.67 -1.32
N VAL A 100 -0.19 -6.71 -0.43
CA VAL A 100 0.52 -5.46 -0.71
C VAL A 100 1.96 -5.61 -0.26
N VAL A 101 2.90 -5.33 -1.15
CA VAL A 101 4.32 -5.25 -0.83
C VAL A 101 4.80 -3.83 -1.06
N LEU A 102 5.36 -3.23 -0.01
CA LEU A 102 6.00 -1.93 0.00
C LEU A 102 7.44 -2.16 0.47
N GLY A 103 8.29 -2.51 -0.46
CA GLY A 103 9.65 -2.87 -0.12
C GLY A 103 9.79 -4.10 0.77
N ASP A 104 10.43 -3.95 1.94
CA ASP A 104 10.50 -5.00 2.95
C ASP A 104 9.15 -5.27 3.65
N LEU A 105 8.22 -4.31 3.62
CA LEU A 105 6.89 -4.51 4.18
C LEU A 105 6.07 -5.40 3.24
N ARG A 106 5.62 -6.54 3.74
CA ARG A 106 4.66 -7.42 3.07
C ARG A 106 3.42 -7.59 3.93
N MET A 107 2.26 -7.25 3.37
CA MET A 107 0.95 -7.37 4.01
C MET A 107 0.08 -8.30 3.18
N GLU A 108 -0.27 -9.44 3.75
CA GLU A 108 -1.03 -10.49 3.07
C GLU A 108 -2.48 -10.53 3.57
N ASN A 109 -3.38 -11.13 2.81
CA ASN A 109 -4.79 -11.29 3.18
C ASN A 109 -5.55 -9.96 3.34
N LEU A 110 -5.12 -8.91 2.65
CA LEU A 110 -5.85 -7.65 2.62
C LEU A 110 -7.10 -7.83 1.76
N THR A 111 -8.28 -7.68 2.36
CA THR A 111 -9.54 -7.80 1.62
C THR A 111 -9.94 -6.45 1.07
N VAL A 112 -10.12 -6.37 -0.25
CA VAL A 112 -10.50 -5.12 -0.91
C VAL A 112 -12.00 -4.82 -0.70
N GLU A 113 -12.32 -3.63 -0.21
CA GLU A 113 -13.70 -3.17 0.00
C GLU A 113 -14.22 -2.25 -1.11
#